data_AF-G7WBW6-F1
#
_entry.id   AF-G7WBW6-F1
#
_cell.length_a   1.000
_cell.length_b   1.000
_cell.length_c   1.000
_cell.angle_alpha   90.00
_cell.angle_beta   90.00
_cell.angle_gamma   90.00
#
_symmetry.space_group_name_H-M   'P 1'
#
loop_
_entity.id
_entity.type
_entity.pdbx_description
1 polymer ?
#
loop_
_entity_poly.entity_id
_entity_poly.type
_entity_poly.pdbx_seq_one_letter_code
_entity_poly.pdbx_strand_id
1 'polypeptide(L)'
;MSDHGSKARWGQPLTGIISTASFLLIALITWIIFASPNGIFKLYEHPILEFLAWMLLVGIWQHIMFGDWPFAKLKPVTRGIVEICVNIAVVYIIIYGIFQGFLGKFILPLWSVDALVARGLEVEHAREYVGGALTMFVLIGFVTYAFWTILFKKWPWGDKLTQPALGFAEWGITTVVTLFAYGILIYPFYVSVVLKQPLAAGAPWWGAIDGVSHLNYIIGIWEWMVVYLFMTANIWSGKPWHLVKKQPWSGLFGLVSIIILSFLSVKLTIWGMDAFWGAVDPKAADGPASLAWRYYNSATLAGFTLFPFLIWNHYFDNWPQKMGSVAGWFIRTGIVFVLAAIQFFVYYSVCLPLLGLKPEFSNHVNKPLVWLFWAIIPLLFNDWFMAKVPFYKSGGEDLKVNESKSKSSSV
;
A
#
# COMPACT_ATOMS: atom_id res chain seq x y z
N MET A 1 -5.96 15.43 0.13
CA MET A 1 -6.31 15.39 -1.30
C MET A 1 -7.80 15.07 -1.43
N SER A 2 -8.67 15.99 -1.05
CA SER A 2 -10.11 15.90 -1.30
C SER A 2 -10.45 16.90 -2.39
N ASP A 3 -10.88 16.42 -3.54
CA ASP A 3 -11.23 17.26 -4.68
C ASP A 3 -12.53 18.03 -4.38
N HIS A 4 -12.38 19.23 -3.81
CA HIS A 4 -13.48 20.08 -3.31
C HIS A 4 -14.46 20.54 -4.42
N GLY A 5 -14.16 20.25 -5.69
CA GLY A 5 -15.03 20.52 -6.83
C GLY A 5 -15.93 19.35 -7.26
N SER A 6 -15.79 18.16 -6.67
CA SER A 6 -16.53 16.96 -7.07
C SER A 6 -17.68 16.65 -6.11
N LYS A 7 -18.86 16.29 -6.64
CA LYS A 7 -20.04 15.91 -5.84
C LYS A 7 -20.37 14.44 -6.01
N ALA A 8 -20.69 13.78 -4.90
CA ALA A 8 -21.17 12.40 -4.88
C ALA A 8 -22.43 12.26 -5.75
N ARG A 9 -22.40 11.37 -6.75
CA ARG A 9 -23.47 11.29 -7.77
C ARG A 9 -24.84 10.95 -7.20
N TRP A 10 -24.88 10.13 -6.15
CA TRP A 10 -26.13 9.66 -5.52
C TRP A 10 -26.27 10.13 -4.07
N GLY A 11 -25.47 11.11 -3.64
CA GLY A 11 -25.35 11.49 -2.24
C GLY A 11 -24.69 10.42 -1.37
N GLN A 12 -24.50 10.73 -0.09
CA GLN A 12 -23.97 9.81 0.93
C GLN A 12 -25.11 9.26 1.79
N PRO A 13 -25.06 7.97 2.21
CA PRO A 13 -23.95 7.01 2.04
C PRO A 13 -23.99 6.20 0.74
N LEU A 14 -24.99 6.43 -0.13
CA LEU A 14 -25.27 5.56 -1.27
C LEU A 14 -24.11 5.50 -2.28
N THR A 15 -23.45 6.62 -2.56
CA THR A 15 -22.28 6.66 -3.46
C THR A 15 -21.13 5.81 -2.91
N GLY A 16 -20.85 5.91 -1.62
CA GLY A 16 -19.86 5.05 -0.94
C GLY A 16 -20.20 3.57 -1.10
N ILE A 17 -21.44 3.17 -0.81
CA ILE A 17 -21.88 1.76 -0.91
C ILE A 17 -21.73 1.22 -2.33
N ILE A 18 -22.21 1.97 -3.35
CA ILE A 18 -22.13 1.56 -4.76
C ILE A 18 -20.68 1.43 -5.19
N SER A 19 -19.81 2.36 -4.80
CA SER A 19 -18.39 2.31 -5.14
C SER A 19 -17.68 1.12 -4.50
N THR A 20 -17.92 0.84 -3.22
CA THR A 20 -17.38 -0.33 -2.50
C THR A 20 -17.76 -1.62 -3.23
N ALA A 21 -19.05 -1.81 -3.52
CA ALA A 21 -19.53 -3.00 -4.21
C ALA A 21 -18.90 -3.14 -5.61
N SER A 22 -18.78 -2.03 -6.34
CA SER A 22 -18.18 -2.01 -7.68
C SER A 22 -16.70 -2.38 -7.65
N PHE A 23 -15.91 -1.82 -6.75
CA PHE A 23 -14.48 -2.14 -6.64
C PHE A 23 -14.24 -3.58 -6.18
N LEU A 24 -15.00 -4.06 -5.19
CA LEU A 24 -14.89 -5.46 -4.75
C LEU A 24 -15.29 -6.44 -5.85
N LEU A 25 -16.32 -6.12 -6.65
CA LEU A 25 -16.72 -6.96 -7.78
C LEU A 25 -15.64 -6.97 -8.88
N ILE A 26 -15.10 -5.81 -9.26
CA ILE A 26 -14.01 -5.72 -10.23
C ILE A 26 -12.77 -6.48 -9.72
N ALA A 27 -12.42 -6.29 -8.45
CA ALA A 27 -11.32 -7.00 -7.80
C ALA A 27 -11.54 -8.51 -7.83
N LEU A 28 -12.75 -8.99 -7.52
CA LEU A 28 -13.06 -10.42 -7.51
C LEU A 28 -13.01 -11.04 -8.92
N ILE A 29 -13.60 -10.37 -9.92
CA ILE A 29 -13.57 -10.85 -11.31
C ILE A 29 -12.13 -10.96 -11.80
N THR A 30 -11.34 -9.90 -11.60
CA THR A 30 -9.94 -9.88 -12.02
C THR A 30 -9.09 -10.86 -11.21
N TRP A 31 -9.39 -11.07 -9.93
CA TRP A 31 -8.74 -12.08 -9.09
C TRP A 31 -8.96 -13.48 -9.65
N ILE A 32 -10.20 -13.85 -10.00
CA ILE A 32 -10.51 -15.17 -10.56
C ILE A 32 -9.78 -15.40 -11.89
N ILE A 33 -9.63 -14.36 -12.71
CA ILE A 33 -8.90 -14.46 -13.98
C ILE A 33 -7.40 -14.69 -13.71
N PHE A 34 -6.76 -13.81 -12.94
CA PHE A 34 -5.30 -13.71 -12.88
C PHE A 34 -4.66 -14.41 -11.67
N ALA A 35 -5.20 -14.20 -10.49
CA ALA A 35 -4.51 -14.53 -9.24
C ALA A 35 -4.98 -15.86 -8.65
N SER A 36 -6.29 -16.10 -8.57
CA SER A 36 -6.90 -17.22 -7.85
C SER A 36 -6.18 -18.56 -8.11
N PRO A 37 -5.87 -19.35 -7.06
CA PRO A 37 -5.32 -20.71 -7.24
C PRO A 37 -6.21 -21.63 -8.07
N ASN A 38 -7.53 -21.37 -8.07
CA ASN A 38 -8.54 -22.08 -8.86
C ASN A 38 -8.91 -21.33 -10.14
N GLY A 39 -8.21 -20.24 -10.44
CA GLY A 39 -8.47 -19.34 -11.56
C GLY A 39 -7.91 -19.82 -12.89
N ILE A 40 -7.92 -18.92 -13.87
CA ILE A 40 -7.45 -19.20 -15.23
C ILE A 40 -5.91 -19.25 -15.26
N PHE A 41 -5.25 -18.18 -14.80
CA PHE A 41 -3.79 -18.07 -14.87
C PHE A 41 -3.03 -18.58 -13.64
N LYS A 42 -3.71 -18.69 -12.49
CA LYS A 42 -3.17 -19.31 -11.25
C LYS A 42 -1.81 -18.74 -10.80
N LEU A 43 -1.68 -17.41 -10.82
CA LEU A 43 -0.41 -16.73 -10.56
C LEU A 43 -0.15 -16.43 -9.07
N TYR A 44 -1.00 -16.95 -8.18
CA TYR A 44 -0.81 -16.84 -6.74
C TYR A 44 0.32 -17.77 -6.25
N GLU A 45 1.25 -17.33 -5.40
CA GLU A 45 1.44 -15.97 -4.86
C GLU A 45 2.42 -15.14 -5.70
N HIS A 46 3.49 -15.77 -6.19
CA HIS A 46 4.45 -15.16 -7.09
C HIS A 46 4.24 -15.73 -8.50
N PRO A 47 4.25 -14.87 -9.54
CA PRO A 47 4.75 -13.50 -9.56
C PRO A 47 3.70 -12.43 -9.22
N ILE A 48 2.45 -12.78 -8.89
CA ILE A 48 1.40 -11.76 -8.82
C ILE A 48 1.64 -10.73 -7.70
N LEU A 49 2.14 -11.14 -6.54
CA LEU A 49 2.41 -10.24 -5.42
C LEU A 49 3.43 -9.15 -5.75
N GLU A 50 4.55 -9.51 -6.39
CA GLU A 50 5.57 -8.52 -6.76
C GLU A 50 5.01 -7.51 -7.78
N PHE A 51 4.20 -7.97 -8.74
CA PHE A 51 3.53 -7.10 -9.70
C PHE A 51 2.58 -6.11 -9.01
N LEU A 52 1.74 -6.58 -8.09
CA LEU A 52 0.80 -5.71 -7.37
C LEU A 52 1.52 -4.66 -6.54
N ALA A 53 2.56 -5.07 -5.82
CA ALA A 53 3.37 -4.17 -5.02
C ALA A 53 3.96 -3.07 -5.90
N TRP A 54 4.63 -3.45 -7.00
CA TRP A 54 5.22 -2.48 -7.94
C TRP A 54 4.17 -1.60 -8.62
N MET A 55 3.00 -2.12 -8.98
CA MET A 55 1.91 -1.30 -9.55
C MET A 55 1.49 -0.18 -8.60
N LEU A 56 1.34 -0.49 -7.31
CA LEU A 56 1.03 0.50 -6.29
C LEU A 56 2.16 1.52 -6.12
N LEU A 57 3.42 1.10 -6.09
CA LEU A 57 4.56 2.01 -5.92
C LEU A 57 4.74 2.92 -7.13
N VAL A 58 4.64 2.39 -8.34
CA VAL A 58 4.65 3.18 -9.58
C VAL A 58 3.45 4.12 -9.62
N GLY A 59 2.29 3.70 -9.09
CA GLY A 59 1.12 4.57 -8.94
C GLY A 59 1.37 5.76 -8.02
N ILE A 60 2.08 5.55 -6.90
CA ILE A 60 2.56 6.63 -6.02
C ILE A 60 3.49 7.56 -6.78
N TRP A 61 4.42 7.02 -7.58
CA TRP A 61 5.30 7.85 -8.39
C TRP A 61 4.49 8.70 -9.37
N GLN A 62 3.65 8.09 -10.19
CA GLN A 62 2.81 8.76 -11.18
C GLN A 62 1.96 9.87 -10.56
N HIS A 63 1.18 9.54 -9.53
CA HIS A 63 0.18 10.46 -8.98
C HIS A 63 0.75 11.40 -7.91
N ILE A 64 1.39 10.85 -6.88
CA ILE A 64 1.80 11.61 -5.68
C ILE A 64 3.06 12.42 -5.97
N MET A 65 4.03 11.83 -6.66
CA MET A 65 5.33 12.48 -6.89
C MET A 65 5.32 13.35 -8.15
N PHE A 66 4.87 12.79 -9.28
CA PHE A 66 4.89 13.44 -10.58
C PHE A 66 3.59 14.20 -10.92
N GLY A 67 2.54 14.07 -10.10
CA GLY A 67 1.29 14.82 -10.29
C GLY A 67 0.62 14.54 -11.63
N ASP A 68 0.58 13.27 -12.02
CA ASP A 68 0.02 12.76 -13.28
C ASP A 68 0.74 13.31 -14.53
N TRP A 69 1.96 13.85 -14.41
CA TRP A 69 2.71 14.35 -15.58
C TRP A 69 3.13 13.20 -16.51
N PRO A 70 3.01 13.34 -17.85
CA PRO A 70 2.49 14.49 -18.61
C PRO A 70 0.97 14.43 -18.90
N PHE A 71 0.25 13.46 -18.36
CA PHE A 71 -1.14 13.12 -18.67
C PHE A 71 -2.19 13.89 -17.87
N ALA A 72 -1.78 14.75 -16.92
CA ALA A 72 -2.64 15.48 -16.00
C ALA A 72 -3.82 16.22 -16.67
N LYS A 73 -3.62 16.68 -17.92
CA LYS A 73 -4.62 17.44 -18.70
C LYS A 73 -5.60 16.57 -19.50
N LEU A 74 -5.41 15.25 -19.55
CA LEU A 74 -6.32 14.35 -20.23
C LEU A 74 -7.66 14.26 -19.49
N LYS A 75 -8.73 13.92 -20.22
CA LYS A 75 -10.05 13.66 -19.61
C LYS A 75 -9.94 12.48 -18.64
N PRO A 76 -10.68 12.47 -17.51
CA PRO A 76 -10.42 11.53 -16.41
C PRO A 76 -10.39 10.04 -16.84
N VAL A 77 -11.36 9.58 -17.64
CA VAL A 77 -11.38 8.18 -18.11
C VAL A 77 -10.20 7.88 -19.03
N THR A 78 -9.89 8.79 -19.96
CA THR A 78 -8.75 8.64 -20.88
C THR A 78 -7.43 8.66 -20.13
N ARG A 79 -7.27 9.57 -19.17
CA ARG A 79 -6.11 9.64 -18.28
C ARG A 79 -5.94 8.33 -17.52
N GLY A 80 -7.03 7.84 -16.91
CA GLY A 80 -7.06 6.54 -16.24
C GLY A 80 -6.55 5.40 -17.10
N ILE A 81 -7.08 5.24 -18.31
CA ILE A 81 -6.64 4.18 -19.22
C ILE A 81 -5.15 4.32 -19.56
N VAL A 82 -4.71 5.53 -19.93
CA VAL A 82 -3.31 5.79 -20.31
C VAL A 82 -2.37 5.54 -19.13
N GLU A 83 -2.69 6.04 -17.94
CA GLU A 83 -1.83 5.89 -16.77
C GLU A 83 -1.77 4.46 -16.26
N ILE A 84 -2.85 3.69 -16.35
CA ILE A 84 -2.85 2.25 -16.06
C ILE A 84 -1.96 1.50 -17.07
N CYS A 85 -2.07 1.78 -18.37
CA CYS A 85 -1.21 1.17 -19.37
C CYS A 85 0.26 1.50 -19.15
N VAL A 86 0.58 2.77 -18.86
CA VAL A 86 1.94 3.21 -18.52
C VAL A 86 2.42 2.55 -17.24
N ASN A 87 1.57 2.44 -16.21
CA ASN A 87 1.90 1.78 -14.96
C ASN A 87 2.34 0.33 -15.21
N ILE A 88 1.53 -0.45 -15.91
CA ILE A 88 1.83 -1.86 -16.24
C ILE A 88 3.13 -1.97 -17.04
N ALA A 89 3.32 -1.12 -18.05
CA ALA A 89 4.53 -1.13 -18.88
C ALA A 89 5.79 -0.81 -18.04
N VAL A 90 5.73 0.22 -17.20
CA VAL A 90 6.83 0.63 -16.32
C VAL A 90 7.13 -0.46 -15.30
N VAL A 91 6.12 -1.05 -14.67
CA VAL A 91 6.28 -2.18 -13.73
C VAL A 91 7.00 -3.35 -14.41
N TYR A 92 6.58 -3.72 -15.62
CA TYR A 92 7.22 -4.80 -16.37
C TYR A 92 8.69 -4.50 -16.67
N ILE A 93 9.00 -3.27 -17.12
CA ILE A 93 10.38 -2.83 -17.38
C ILE A 93 11.21 -2.82 -16.10
N ILE A 94 10.65 -2.38 -14.98
CA ILE A 94 11.36 -2.35 -13.70
C ILE A 94 11.67 -3.77 -13.23
N ILE A 95 10.67 -4.65 -13.16
CA ILE A 95 10.85 -6.01 -12.66
C ILE A 95 11.81 -6.78 -13.56
N TYR A 96 11.51 -6.89 -14.86
CA TYR A 96 12.26 -7.78 -15.74
C TYR A 96 13.47 -7.12 -16.40
N GLY A 97 13.38 -5.85 -16.79
CA GLY A 97 14.48 -5.14 -17.42
C GLY A 97 15.54 -4.70 -16.40
N ILE A 98 15.12 -3.94 -15.39
CA ILE A 98 16.04 -3.31 -14.43
C ILE A 98 16.46 -4.30 -13.35
N PHE A 99 15.53 -4.86 -12.59
CA PHE A 99 15.86 -5.74 -11.46
C PHE A 99 16.36 -7.10 -11.91
N GLN A 100 15.57 -7.88 -12.65
CA GLN A 100 15.99 -9.24 -13.02
C GLN A 100 17.01 -9.28 -14.16
N GLY A 101 16.95 -8.34 -15.10
CA GLY A 101 17.79 -8.30 -16.30
C GLY A 101 19.14 -7.65 -16.07
N PHE A 102 19.18 -6.49 -15.42
CA PHE A 102 20.39 -5.72 -15.22
C PHE A 102 20.95 -5.86 -13.80
N LEU A 103 20.30 -5.26 -12.80
CA LEU A 103 20.82 -5.21 -11.43
C LEU A 103 21.03 -6.59 -10.84
N GLY A 104 20.11 -7.53 -11.08
CA GLY A 104 20.16 -8.87 -10.52
C GLY A 104 21.26 -9.74 -11.15
N LYS A 105 21.58 -9.53 -12.43
CA LYS A 105 22.64 -10.28 -13.12
C LYS A 105 24.03 -9.72 -12.82
N PHE A 106 24.16 -8.40 -12.68
CA PHE A 106 25.48 -7.74 -12.57
C PHE A 106 25.84 -7.26 -11.16
N ILE A 107 24.85 -6.91 -10.33
CA ILE A 107 25.09 -6.29 -9.02
C ILE A 107 24.72 -7.24 -7.89
N LEU A 108 23.46 -7.72 -7.87
CA LEU A 108 22.92 -8.41 -6.71
C LEU A 108 22.03 -9.60 -7.09
N PRO A 109 22.55 -10.83 -7.04
CA PRO A 109 21.86 -12.05 -7.50
C PRO A 109 20.48 -12.28 -6.91
N LEU A 110 20.16 -11.77 -5.71
CA LEU A 110 18.84 -11.96 -5.10
C LEU A 110 17.68 -11.37 -5.91
N TRP A 111 17.99 -10.49 -6.86
CA TRP A 111 16.98 -9.86 -7.71
C TRP A 111 16.84 -10.53 -9.07
N SER A 112 17.52 -11.64 -9.36
CA SER A 112 17.40 -12.33 -10.64
C SER A 112 17.22 -13.83 -10.46
N VAL A 113 16.13 -14.35 -11.03
CA VAL A 113 15.83 -15.80 -11.00
C VAL A 113 16.96 -16.57 -11.68
N ASP A 114 17.36 -16.15 -12.88
CA ASP A 114 18.46 -16.76 -13.63
C ASP A 114 19.76 -16.79 -12.82
N ALA A 115 20.07 -15.71 -12.11
CA ALA A 115 21.31 -15.62 -11.33
C ALA A 115 21.29 -16.54 -10.10
N LEU A 116 20.14 -16.75 -9.47
CA LEU A 116 19.99 -17.70 -8.37
C LEU A 116 19.98 -19.15 -8.85
N VAL A 117 19.33 -19.43 -9.98
CA VAL A 117 19.33 -20.77 -10.60
C VAL A 117 20.74 -21.16 -11.02
N ALA A 118 21.51 -20.24 -11.61
CA ALA A 118 22.93 -20.45 -11.93
C ALA A 118 23.80 -20.73 -10.69
N ARG A 119 23.31 -20.41 -9.48
CA ARG A 119 23.95 -20.71 -8.19
C ARG A 119 23.43 -22.00 -7.54
N GLY A 120 22.59 -22.76 -8.25
CA GLY A 120 22.10 -24.08 -7.83
C GLY A 120 20.79 -24.06 -7.05
N LEU A 121 20.03 -22.96 -7.06
CA LEU A 121 18.66 -22.96 -6.52
C LEU A 121 17.68 -23.54 -7.54
N GLU A 122 16.73 -24.34 -7.07
CA GLU A 122 15.57 -24.77 -7.86
C GLU A 122 14.77 -23.54 -8.35
N VAL A 123 14.19 -23.65 -9.55
CA VAL A 123 13.54 -22.52 -10.24
C VAL A 123 12.40 -21.93 -9.40
N GLU A 124 11.59 -22.78 -8.78
CA GLU A 124 10.46 -22.38 -7.94
C GLU A 124 10.93 -21.62 -6.70
N HIS A 125 11.97 -22.11 -6.02
CA HIS A 125 12.55 -21.44 -4.86
C HIS A 125 13.23 -20.12 -5.24
N ALA A 126 13.91 -20.07 -6.39
CA ALA A 126 14.50 -18.84 -6.90
C ALA A 126 13.42 -17.79 -7.21
N ARG A 127 12.28 -18.19 -7.80
CA ARG A 127 11.13 -17.30 -8.03
C ARG A 127 10.54 -16.76 -6.73
N GLU A 128 10.40 -17.60 -5.71
CA GLU A 128 9.89 -17.17 -4.40
C GLU A 128 10.84 -16.16 -3.73
N TYR A 129 12.15 -16.42 -3.74
CA TYR A 129 13.12 -15.50 -3.14
C TYR A 129 13.23 -14.18 -3.88
N VAL A 130 13.29 -14.21 -5.21
CA VAL A 130 13.35 -12.99 -6.04
C VAL A 130 12.06 -12.21 -5.89
N GLY A 131 10.92 -12.87 -6.00
CA GLY A 131 9.60 -12.26 -5.84
C GLY A 131 9.45 -11.60 -4.47
N GLY A 132 9.86 -12.28 -3.41
CA GLY A 132 9.90 -11.72 -2.07
C GLY A 132 10.85 -10.52 -1.99
N ALA A 133 12.09 -10.65 -2.48
CA ALA A 133 13.09 -9.60 -2.39
C ALA A 133 12.68 -8.31 -3.12
N LEU A 134 12.02 -8.44 -4.28
CA LEU A 134 11.46 -7.33 -5.04
C LEU A 134 10.23 -6.73 -4.35
N THR A 135 9.34 -7.55 -3.81
CA THR A 135 8.20 -7.09 -3.01
C THR A 135 8.67 -6.28 -1.79
N MET A 136 9.75 -6.71 -1.14
CA MET A 136 10.31 -6.03 0.03
C MET A 136 10.98 -4.70 -0.33
N PHE A 137 11.51 -4.56 -1.55
CA PHE A 137 11.95 -3.24 -2.04
C PHE A 137 10.78 -2.26 -2.06
N VAL A 138 9.63 -2.73 -2.55
CA VAL A 138 8.42 -1.93 -2.62
C VAL A 138 7.85 -1.64 -1.24
N LEU A 139 7.84 -2.61 -0.33
CA LEU A 139 7.41 -2.39 1.06
C LEU A 139 8.17 -1.22 1.68
N ILE A 140 9.51 -1.24 1.61
CA ILE A 140 10.36 -0.11 2.04
C ILE A 140 9.94 1.16 1.31
N GLY A 141 9.83 1.07 -0.02
CA GLY A 141 9.43 2.13 -0.93
C GLY A 141 8.11 2.83 -0.57
N PHE A 142 7.09 2.12 -0.09
CA PHE A 142 5.79 2.73 0.20
C PHE A 142 5.88 3.85 1.23
N VAL A 143 6.69 3.65 2.26
CA VAL A 143 6.95 4.70 3.24
C VAL A 143 7.93 5.71 2.66
N THR A 144 9.08 5.27 2.15
CA THR A 144 10.20 6.15 1.80
C THR A 144 9.95 7.03 0.58
N TYR A 145 9.09 6.65 -0.36
CA TYR A 145 8.70 7.53 -1.47
C TYR A 145 7.57 8.49 -1.07
N ALA A 146 6.60 8.03 -0.27
CA ALA A 146 5.44 8.86 0.06
C ALA A 146 5.67 9.81 1.25
N PHE A 147 6.56 9.48 2.19
CA PHE A 147 6.74 10.28 3.42
C PHE A 147 7.25 11.69 3.14
N TRP A 148 8.03 11.87 2.08
CA TRP A 148 8.57 13.17 1.71
C TRP A 148 7.45 14.11 1.24
N THR A 149 6.58 13.65 0.33
CA THR A 149 5.38 14.41 -0.07
C THR A 149 4.44 14.61 1.12
N ILE A 150 4.12 13.57 1.88
CA ILE A 150 3.06 13.62 2.89
C ILE A 150 3.47 14.42 4.14
N LEU A 151 4.67 14.17 4.67
CA LEU A 151 5.12 14.78 5.93
C LEU A 151 5.97 16.03 5.70
N PHE A 152 6.89 15.98 4.72
CA PHE A 152 7.77 17.11 4.40
C PHE A 152 7.16 18.09 3.42
N LYS A 153 5.96 17.80 2.87
CA LYS A 153 5.22 18.68 1.95
C LYS A 153 6.09 19.12 0.76
N LYS A 154 6.85 18.17 0.21
CA LYS A 154 7.79 18.39 -0.91
C LYS A 154 8.91 19.41 -0.63
N TRP A 155 9.22 19.71 0.64
CA TRP A 155 10.34 20.58 1.01
C TRP A 155 11.69 19.99 0.53
N PRO A 156 12.67 20.81 0.10
CA PRO A 156 12.64 22.26 -0.05
C PRO A 156 12.17 22.73 -1.44
N TRP A 157 11.66 21.82 -2.28
CA TRP A 157 11.43 22.06 -3.71
C TRP A 157 10.01 22.47 -4.08
N GLY A 158 9.01 22.22 -3.23
CA GLY A 158 7.59 22.36 -3.56
C GLY A 158 7.19 23.70 -4.20
N ASP A 159 7.77 24.80 -3.73
CA ASP A 159 7.49 26.15 -4.25
C ASP A 159 8.53 26.65 -5.28
N LYS A 160 9.54 25.84 -5.59
CA LYS A 160 10.71 26.22 -6.39
C LYS A 160 10.79 25.50 -7.73
N LEU A 161 10.26 24.28 -7.81
CA LEU A 161 10.29 23.44 -9.01
C LEU A 161 8.87 23.12 -9.47
N THR A 162 8.70 22.99 -10.78
CA THR A 162 7.48 22.49 -11.41
C THR A 162 7.69 21.08 -11.95
N GLN A 163 6.61 20.39 -12.30
CA GLN A 163 6.72 19.07 -12.93
C GLN A 163 7.34 19.18 -14.34
N PRO A 164 8.24 18.26 -14.74
CA PRO A 164 8.62 17.03 -14.01
C PRO A 164 9.81 17.18 -13.05
N ALA A 165 10.47 18.34 -13.01
CA ALA A 165 11.68 18.54 -12.21
C ALA A 165 11.44 18.34 -10.70
N LEU A 166 10.27 18.75 -10.21
CA LEU A 166 9.86 18.53 -8.82
C LEU A 166 9.76 17.03 -8.49
N GLY A 167 9.07 16.26 -9.33
CA GLY A 167 8.94 14.81 -9.17
C GLY A 167 10.29 14.10 -9.21
N PHE A 168 11.18 14.48 -10.13
CA PHE A 168 12.53 13.89 -10.19
C PHE A 168 13.40 14.24 -8.99
N ALA A 169 13.35 15.47 -8.47
CA ALA A 169 14.10 15.85 -7.27
C ALA A 169 13.65 15.03 -6.05
N GLU A 170 12.34 14.88 -5.87
CA GLU A 170 11.77 14.06 -4.81
C GLU A 170 12.11 12.58 -4.99
N TRP A 171 11.92 12.04 -6.20
CA TRP A 171 12.19 10.65 -6.54
C TRP A 171 13.67 10.30 -6.35
N GLY A 172 14.58 11.19 -6.74
CA GLY A 172 16.02 11.00 -6.55
C GLY A 172 16.39 10.82 -5.07
N ILE A 173 15.98 11.76 -4.20
CA ILE A 173 16.34 11.68 -2.78
C ILE A 173 15.68 10.49 -2.08
N THR A 174 14.41 10.22 -2.38
CA THR A 174 13.65 9.13 -1.77
C THR A 174 14.14 7.77 -2.26
N THR A 175 14.64 7.66 -3.49
CA THR A 175 15.32 6.45 -3.99
C THR A 175 16.57 6.14 -3.17
N VAL A 176 17.40 7.16 -2.90
CA VAL A 176 18.60 6.98 -2.05
C VAL A 176 18.20 6.51 -0.65
N VAL A 177 17.21 7.14 -0.03
CA VAL A 177 16.69 6.71 1.29
C VAL A 177 16.16 5.26 1.25
N THR A 178 15.44 4.90 0.18
CA THR A 178 14.92 3.53 -0.02
C THR A 178 16.04 2.52 -0.11
N LEU A 179 17.10 2.80 -0.87
CA LEU A 179 18.25 1.91 -1.01
C LEU A 179 18.99 1.70 0.31
N PHE A 180 19.19 2.76 1.09
CA PHE A 180 19.79 2.63 2.44
C PHE A 180 18.90 1.81 3.37
N ALA A 181 17.59 2.10 3.41
CA ALA A 181 16.65 1.35 4.23
C ALA A 181 16.57 -0.13 3.82
N TYR A 182 16.55 -0.43 2.53
CA TYR A 182 16.61 -1.80 2.01
C TYR A 182 17.90 -2.51 2.42
N GLY A 183 19.05 -1.84 2.26
CA GLY A 183 20.36 -2.37 2.65
C GLY A 183 20.49 -2.66 4.15
N ILE A 184 19.80 -1.90 5.00
CA ILE A 184 19.87 -2.05 6.47
C ILE A 184 18.82 -3.05 6.99
N LEU A 185 17.63 -3.08 6.38
CA LEU A 185 16.46 -3.77 6.95
C LEU A 185 16.05 -5.04 6.19
N ILE A 186 16.38 -5.16 4.90
CA ILE A 186 15.95 -6.27 4.06
C ILE A 186 17.14 -7.14 3.65
N TYR A 187 18.20 -6.50 3.17
CA TYR A 187 19.38 -7.18 2.64
C TYR A 187 20.03 -8.17 3.62
N PRO A 188 20.20 -7.88 4.94
CA PRO A 188 20.79 -8.83 5.88
C PRO A 188 20.04 -10.17 5.95
N PHE A 189 18.71 -10.13 5.89
CA PHE A 189 17.89 -11.34 5.92
C PHE A 189 18.11 -12.19 4.67
N TYR A 190 17.98 -11.61 3.47
CA TYR A 190 18.13 -12.36 2.22
C TYR A 190 19.54 -12.90 2.02
N VAL A 191 20.58 -12.18 2.44
CA VAL A 191 21.95 -12.71 2.43
C VAL A 191 22.06 -13.94 3.34
N SER A 192 21.46 -13.89 4.53
CA SER A 192 21.52 -15.01 5.48
C SER A 192 20.80 -16.26 4.99
N VAL A 193 19.61 -16.12 4.39
CA VAL A 193 18.76 -17.27 3.98
C VAL A 193 19.05 -17.75 2.55
N VAL A 194 19.39 -16.85 1.62
CA VAL A 194 19.60 -17.20 0.20
C VAL A 194 21.09 -17.41 -0.10
N LEU A 195 21.93 -16.44 0.23
CA LEU A 195 23.35 -16.48 -0.16
C LEU A 195 24.20 -17.28 0.83
N LYS A 196 23.77 -17.40 2.09
CA LYS A 196 24.51 -18.05 3.19
C LYS A 196 25.94 -17.52 3.33
N GLN A 197 26.14 -16.23 3.05
CA GLN A 197 27.45 -15.57 3.00
C GLN A 197 27.57 -14.51 4.11
N PRO A 198 28.06 -14.87 5.31
CA PRO A 198 28.15 -13.95 6.44
C PRO A 198 29.16 -12.80 6.24
N LEU A 199 30.08 -12.94 5.27
CA LEU A 199 31.00 -11.85 4.89
C LEU A 199 30.32 -10.76 4.04
N ALA A 200 29.20 -11.06 3.37
CA ALA A 200 28.51 -10.12 2.50
C ALA A 200 27.50 -9.22 3.26
N ALA A 201 26.96 -9.71 4.37
CA ALA A 201 26.16 -8.92 5.30
C ALA A 201 26.18 -9.53 6.70
N GLY A 202 26.14 -8.67 7.73
CA GLY A 202 25.90 -9.10 9.10
C GLY A 202 24.55 -9.81 9.24
N ALA A 203 24.41 -10.65 10.28
CA ALA A 203 23.13 -11.28 10.59
C ALA A 203 22.04 -10.22 10.86
N PRO A 204 20.74 -10.56 10.66
CA PRO A 204 19.62 -9.69 11.03
C PRO A 204 19.74 -9.11 12.44
N TRP A 205 20.12 -7.84 12.54
CA TRP A 205 20.50 -7.20 13.81
C TRP A 205 19.32 -7.04 14.77
N TRP A 206 18.09 -7.03 14.26
CA TRP A 206 16.88 -6.99 15.07
C TRP A 206 16.61 -8.27 15.86
N GLY A 207 17.31 -9.37 15.55
CA GLY A 207 17.30 -10.57 16.39
C GLY A 207 17.71 -10.29 17.84
N ALA A 208 18.58 -9.29 18.06
CA ALA A 208 18.99 -8.87 19.40
C ALA A 208 17.93 -8.05 20.14
N ILE A 209 16.91 -7.53 19.45
CA ILE A 209 15.87 -6.68 20.05
C ILE A 209 14.74 -7.54 20.61
N ASP A 210 14.24 -8.49 19.83
CA ASP A 210 13.02 -9.24 20.18
C ASP A 210 13.17 -10.76 20.04
N GLY A 211 14.40 -11.26 19.85
CA GLY A 211 14.67 -12.70 19.78
C GLY A 211 14.28 -13.37 18.46
N VAL A 212 13.81 -12.61 17.46
CA VAL A 212 13.44 -13.12 16.13
C VAL A 212 14.33 -12.52 15.04
N SER A 213 15.12 -13.35 14.38
CA SER A 213 15.97 -12.95 13.23
C SER A 213 15.28 -13.13 11.88
N HIS A 214 13.95 -13.10 11.87
CA HIS A 214 13.13 -13.29 10.67
C HIS A 214 12.66 -11.94 10.11
N LEU A 215 12.50 -11.84 8.78
CA LEU A 215 12.10 -10.61 8.10
C LEU A 215 10.72 -10.09 8.52
N ASN A 216 9.83 -10.99 8.95
CA ASN A 216 8.49 -10.62 9.39
C ASN A 216 8.49 -9.57 10.49
N TYR A 217 9.53 -9.52 11.33
CA TYR A 217 9.72 -8.43 12.31
C TYR A 217 9.63 -7.06 11.65
N ILE A 218 10.40 -6.86 10.57
CA ILE A 218 10.41 -5.63 9.78
C ILE A 218 9.07 -5.43 9.09
N ILE A 219 8.50 -6.48 8.49
CA ILE A 219 7.21 -6.41 7.78
C ILE A 219 6.10 -5.91 8.72
N GLY A 220 6.02 -6.46 9.94
CA GLY A 220 5.03 -6.04 10.94
C GLY A 220 5.10 -4.55 11.25
N ILE A 221 6.29 -4.04 11.54
CA ILE A 221 6.49 -2.61 11.86
C ILE A 221 6.21 -1.74 10.64
N TRP A 222 6.72 -2.14 9.49
CA TRP A 222 6.68 -1.32 8.28
C TRP A 222 5.28 -1.21 7.69
N GLU A 223 4.48 -2.26 7.73
CA GLU A 223 3.07 -2.20 7.30
C GLU A 223 2.27 -1.22 8.16
N TRP A 224 2.47 -1.19 9.48
CA TRP A 224 1.86 -0.16 10.32
C TRP A 224 2.37 1.25 9.98
N MET A 225 3.64 1.40 9.59
CA MET A 225 4.16 2.70 9.13
C MET A 225 3.46 3.16 7.85
N VAL A 226 3.22 2.25 6.90
CA VAL A 226 2.44 2.53 5.69
C VAL A 226 1.03 3.00 6.07
N VAL A 227 0.33 2.25 6.92
CA VAL A 227 -1.02 2.60 7.39
C VAL A 227 -1.04 3.99 8.01
N TYR A 228 -0.18 4.28 8.99
CA TYR A 228 -0.20 5.58 9.65
C TYR A 228 0.21 6.74 8.75
N LEU A 229 1.12 6.50 7.80
CA LEU A 229 1.50 7.50 6.81
C LEU A 229 0.32 7.88 5.91
N PHE A 230 -0.41 6.90 5.38
CA PHE A 230 -1.55 7.18 4.52
C PHE A 230 -2.79 7.62 5.29
N MET A 231 -3.02 7.13 6.52
CA MET A 231 -4.03 7.69 7.41
C MET A 231 -3.74 9.16 7.73
N THR A 232 -2.47 9.54 7.86
CA THR A 232 -2.06 10.94 8.03
C THR A 232 -2.55 11.82 6.87
N ALA A 233 -2.30 11.40 5.62
CA ALA A 233 -2.71 12.16 4.44
C ALA A 233 -4.23 12.21 4.23
N ASN A 234 -4.95 11.20 4.72
CA ASN A 234 -6.36 10.98 4.44
C ASN A 234 -7.24 11.26 5.67
N ILE A 235 -7.38 10.26 6.54
CA ILE A 235 -8.29 10.27 7.70
C ILE A 235 -7.93 11.36 8.71
N TRP A 236 -6.64 11.53 9.01
CA TRP A 236 -6.16 12.43 10.05
C TRP A 236 -5.95 13.85 9.54
N SER A 237 -5.90 14.04 8.22
CA SER A 237 -5.74 15.35 7.58
C SER A 237 -4.53 16.12 8.13
N GLY A 238 -3.41 15.43 8.31
CA GLY A 238 -2.14 15.97 8.83
C GLY A 238 -2.06 16.11 10.36
N LYS A 239 -3.05 15.63 11.13
CA LYS A 239 -3.02 15.67 12.59
C LYS A 239 -2.37 14.42 13.21
N PRO A 240 -1.78 14.54 14.41
CA PRO A 240 -1.51 15.78 15.15
C PRO A 240 -0.26 16.54 14.64
N TRP A 241 0.42 16.06 13.60
CA TRP A 241 1.72 16.57 13.14
C TRP A 241 1.72 18.06 12.76
N HIS A 242 0.56 18.58 12.32
CA HIS A 242 0.35 20.01 12.04
C HIS A 242 0.70 20.97 13.19
N LEU A 243 0.82 20.49 14.42
CA LEU A 243 1.25 21.30 15.58
C LEU A 243 2.67 21.85 15.39
N VAL A 244 3.54 21.12 14.69
CA VAL A 244 4.86 21.60 14.28
C VAL A 244 4.73 22.23 12.89
N LYS A 245 4.94 23.55 12.79
CA LYS A 245 4.63 24.31 11.56
C LYS A 245 5.77 24.41 10.55
N LYS A 246 7.03 24.38 11.01
CA LYS A 246 8.20 24.69 10.19
C LYS A 246 8.82 23.42 9.59
N GLN A 247 9.04 23.40 8.28
CA GLN A 247 9.86 22.36 7.64
C GLN A 247 11.36 22.65 7.86
N PRO A 248 12.23 21.63 8.01
CA PRO A 248 11.94 20.19 7.92
C PRO A 248 11.41 19.55 9.23
N TRP A 249 11.31 20.32 10.32
CA TRP A 249 10.97 19.81 11.65
C TRP A 249 9.57 19.18 11.74
N SER A 250 8.60 19.71 11.00
CA SER A 250 7.25 19.13 10.89
C SER A 250 7.30 17.72 10.32
N GLY A 251 8.03 17.55 9.21
CA GLY A 251 8.23 16.25 8.59
C GLY A 251 8.95 15.25 9.50
N LEU A 252 10.02 15.69 10.17
CA LEU A 252 10.78 14.86 11.11
C LEU A 252 9.94 14.41 12.31
N PHE A 253 9.19 15.33 12.91
CA PHE A 253 8.29 15.01 14.03
C PHE A 253 7.21 14.01 13.62
N GLY A 254 6.60 14.21 12.43
CA GLY A 254 5.64 13.27 11.87
C GLY A 254 6.25 11.88 11.63
N LEU A 255 7.47 11.82 11.08
CA LEU A 255 8.14 10.56 10.77
C LEU A 255 8.47 9.77 12.05
N VAL A 256 9.09 10.42 13.03
CA VAL A 256 9.42 9.78 14.32
C VAL A 256 8.16 9.32 15.04
N SER A 257 7.09 10.12 15.01
CA SER A 257 5.82 9.75 15.63
C SER A 257 5.16 8.54 14.95
N ILE A 258 5.20 8.46 13.61
CA ILE A 258 4.70 7.29 12.87
C ILE A 258 5.50 6.04 13.24
N ILE A 259 6.84 6.12 13.31
CA ILE A 259 7.68 4.99 13.70
C ILE A 259 7.29 4.49 15.10
N ILE A 260 7.18 5.40 16.08
CA ILE A 260 6.80 5.06 17.45
C ILE A 260 5.41 4.42 17.49
N LEU A 261 4.42 5.02 16.81
CA LEU A 261 3.06 4.47 16.75
C LEU A 261 3.04 3.08 16.14
N SER A 262 3.81 2.83 15.07
CA SER A 262 3.92 1.50 14.46
C SER A 262 4.49 0.46 15.41
N PHE A 263 5.57 0.79 16.13
CA PHE A 263 6.11 -0.11 17.15
C PHE A 263 5.09 -0.42 18.25
N LEU A 264 4.38 0.60 18.74
CA LEU A 264 3.35 0.41 19.76
C LEU A 264 2.20 -0.47 19.26
N SER A 265 1.75 -0.30 18.02
CA SER A 265 0.67 -1.09 17.45
C SER A 265 1.07 -2.54 17.18
N VAL A 266 2.31 -2.78 16.78
CA VAL A 266 2.84 -4.14 16.69
C VAL A 266 2.86 -4.80 18.07
N LYS A 267 3.35 -4.11 19.11
CA LYS A 267 3.35 -4.66 20.47
C LYS A 267 1.95 -4.89 21.02
N LEU A 268 1.00 -3.98 20.75
CA LEU A 268 -0.40 -4.13 21.15
C LEU A 268 -1.06 -5.34 20.47
N THR A 269 -0.83 -5.52 19.16
CA THR A 269 -1.40 -6.65 18.41
C THR A 269 -0.78 -7.99 18.84
N ILE A 270 0.53 -8.04 19.08
CA ILE A 270 1.20 -9.24 19.63
C ILE A 270 0.66 -9.55 21.03
N TRP A 271 0.52 -8.55 21.90
CA TRP A 271 -0.07 -8.72 23.23
C TRP A 271 -1.51 -9.26 23.16
N GLY A 272 -2.30 -8.77 22.19
CA GLY A 272 -3.62 -9.33 21.90
C GLY A 272 -3.53 -10.81 21.50
N MET A 273 -2.59 -11.18 20.62
CA MET A 273 -2.38 -12.58 20.24
C MET A 273 -1.91 -13.45 21.42
N ASP A 274 -1.07 -12.94 22.31
CA ASP A 274 -0.68 -13.64 23.55
C ASP A 274 -1.90 -13.99 24.40
N ALA A 275 -2.85 -13.06 24.52
CA ALA A 275 -4.07 -13.28 25.31
C ALA A 275 -4.97 -14.39 24.74
N PHE A 276 -4.97 -14.62 23.43
CA PHE A 276 -5.80 -15.63 22.78
C PHE A 276 -5.10 -16.97 22.54
N TRP A 277 -3.81 -16.96 22.19
CA TRP A 277 -3.04 -18.15 21.79
C TRP A 277 -1.95 -18.56 22.79
N GLY A 278 -1.83 -17.84 23.91
CA GLY A 278 -0.82 -18.11 24.93
C GLY A 278 0.55 -17.55 24.57
N ALA A 279 1.56 -17.85 25.40
CA ALA A 279 2.91 -17.34 25.22
C ALA A 279 3.60 -17.90 23.96
N VAL A 280 4.52 -17.11 23.40
CA VAL A 280 5.40 -17.50 22.31
C VAL A 280 6.31 -18.66 22.74
N ASP A 281 6.48 -19.66 21.87
CA ASP A 281 7.53 -20.67 22.01
C ASP A 281 8.77 -20.22 21.22
N PRO A 282 9.93 -19.97 21.89
CA PRO A 282 11.17 -19.57 21.22
C PRO A 282 11.68 -20.58 20.18
N LYS A 283 11.24 -21.84 20.23
CA LYS A 283 11.62 -22.90 19.28
C LYS A 283 10.65 -23.04 18.11
N ALA A 284 9.47 -22.44 18.19
CA ALA A 284 8.49 -22.52 17.13
C ALA A 284 8.96 -21.71 15.91
N ALA A 285 9.26 -22.39 14.82
CA ALA A 285 9.56 -21.75 13.55
C ALA A 285 8.31 -21.13 12.93
N ASP A 286 7.13 -21.73 13.16
CA ASP A 286 5.88 -21.29 12.54
C ASP A 286 4.62 -21.51 13.40
N GLY A 287 3.50 -20.99 12.92
CA GLY A 287 2.18 -21.09 13.54
C GLY A 287 1.98 -20.14 14.75
N PRO A 288 0.86 -20.26 15.47
CA PRO A 288 0.48 -19.29 16.51
C PRO A 288 1.47 -19.12 17.66
N ALA A 289 2.30 -20.14 17.92
CA ALA A 289 3.36 -20.09 18.92
C ALA A 289 4.64 -19.39 18.41
N SER A 290 4.82 -19.22 17.09
CA SER A 290 5.99 -18.57 16.49
C SER A 290 5.90 -17.06 16.52
N LEU A 291 6.99 -16.41 16.94
CA LEU A 291 7.09 -14.96 16.91
C LEU A 291 7.09 -14.41 15.48
N ALA A 292 7.75 -15.08 14.54
CA ALA A 292 7.77 -14.67 13.13
C ALA A 292 6.36 -14.67 12.52
N TRP A 293 5.54 -15.66 12.88
CA TRP A 293 4.14 -15.71 12.46
C TRP A 293 3.32 -14.56 13.06
N ARG A 294 3.51 -14.22 14.35
CA ARG A 294 2.79 -13.12 15.01
C ARG A 294 3.09 -11.76 14.40
N TYR A 295 4.35 -11.52 14.06
CA TYR A 295 4.74 -10.30 13.35
C TYR A 295 4.10 -10.18 11.97
N TYR A 296 4.04 -11.27 11.21
CA TYR A 296 3.35 -11.29 9.92
C TYR A 296 1.84 -11.06 10.06
N ASN A 297 1.22 -11.64 11.09
CA ASN A 297 -0.20 -11.42 11.35
C ASN A 297 -0.48 -10.00 11.85
N SER A 298 0.44 -9.37 12.59
CA SER A 298 0.35 -7.94 12.92
C SER A 298 0.36 -7.08 11.65
N ALA A 299 1.24 -7.41 10.70
CA ALA A 299 1.28 -6.77 9.39
C ALA A 299 -0.03 -6.97 8.62
N THR A 300 -0.57 -8.18 8.65
CA THR A 300 -1.84 -8.52 8.00
C THR A 300 -3.02 -7.74 8.61
N LEU A 301 -3.07 -7.57 9.94
CA LEU A 301 -4.06 -6.72 10.62
C LEU A 301 -3.94 -5.25 10.19
N ALA A 302 -2.71 -4.75 10.01
CA ALA A 302 -2.49 -3.41 9.44
C ALA A 302 -3.04 -3.35 8.01
N GLY A 303 -2.75 -4.35 7.17
CA GLY A 303 -3.27 -4.46 5.81
C GLY A 303 -4.80 -4.43 5.73
N PHE A 304 -5.49 -5.07 6.67
CA PHE A 304 -6.97 -5.04 6.74
C PHE A 304 -7.54 -3.63 6.94
N THR A 305 -6.72 -2.66 7.38
CA THR A 305 -7.15 -1.26 7.50
C THR A 305 -7.07 -0.48 6.19
N LEU A 306 -6.29 -0.95 5.21
CA LEU A 306 -6.02 -0.23 3.94
C LEU A 306 -7.29 0.08 3.16
N PHE A 307 -8.04 -0.96 2.82
CA PHE A 307 -9.27 -0.81 2.03
C PHE A 307 -10.32 0.04 2.78
N PRO A 308 -10.61 -0.19 4.08
CA PRO A 308 -11.54 0.63 4.85
C PRO A 308 -11.18 2.11 4.90
N PHE A 309 -9.92 2.48 5.18
CA PHE A 309 -9.60 3.91 5.25
C PHE A 309 -9.62 4.57 3.88
N LEU A 310 -9.21 3.87 2.82
CA LEU A 310 -9.24 4.40 1.46
C LEU A 310 -10.69 4.62 1.02
N ILE A 311 -11.54 3.61 1.12
CA ILE A 311 -12.93 3.74 0.68
C ILE A 311 -13.68 4.78 1.53
N TRP A 312 -13.43 4.80 2.84
CA TRP A 312 -14.05 5.76 3.75
C TRP A 312 -13.66 7.19 3.42
N ASN A 313 -12.36 7.43 3.18
CA ASN A 313 -11.87 8.74 2.85
C ASN A 313 -12.35 9.22 1.47
N HIS A 314 -12.23 8.36 0.46
CA HIS A 314 -12.39 8.76 -0.93
C HIS A 314 -13.84 8.70 -1.43
N TYR A 315 -14.67 7.80 -0.88
CA TYR A 315 -16.02 7.55 -1.41
C TYR A 315 -17.16 7.71 -0.39
N PHE A 316 -16.86 7.77 0.91
CA PHE A 316 -17.81 8.18 1.96
C PHE A 316 -17.60 9.64 2.42
N ASP A 317 -16.89 10.43 1.63
CA ASP A 317 -16.52 11.83 1.90
C ASP A 317 -15.86 12.04 3.28
N ASN A 318 -15.19 11.00 3.78
CA ASN A 318 -14.48 11.00 5.05
C ASN A 318 -15.38 11.47 6.23
N TRP A 319 -16.65 11.06 6.24
CA TRP A 319 -17.62 11.41 7.29
C TRP A 319 -17.17 10.90 8.68
N PRO A 320 -17.44 11.62 9.79
CA PRO A 320 -18.12 12.92 9.89
C PRO A 320 -17.20 14.13 9.71
N GLN A 321 -17.64 15.09 8.88
CA GLN A 321 -16.92 16.34 8.59
C GLN A 321 -17.34 17.52 9.47
N LYS A 322 -18.57 17.51 10.01
CA LYS A 322 -19.16 18.65 10.75
C LYS A 322 -18.85 18.64 12.25
N MET A 323 -18.18 17.62 12.76
CA MET A 323 -17.80 17.52 14.16
C MET A 323 -16.51 18.32 14.42
N GLY A 324 -16.31 18.75 15.67
CA GLY A 324 -15.09 19.44 16.07
C GLY A 324 -13.83 18.71 15.59
N SER A 325 -12.83 19.48 15.17
CA SER A 325 -11.65 19.02 14.41
C SER A 325 -10.89 17.83 15.05
N VAL A 326 -10.92 17.72 16.38
CA VAL A 326 -10.32 16.65 17.17
C VAL A 326 -11.27 15.45 17.33
N ALA A 327 -12.53 15.70 17.71
CA ALA A 327 -13.53 14.64 17.87
C ALA A 327 -13.77 13.89 16.56
N GLY A 328 -13.92 14.61 15.43
CA GLY A 328 -14.07 14.00 14.11
C GLY A 328 -12.84 13.17 13.72
N TRP A 329 -11.63 13.59 14.10
CA TRP A 329 -10.41 12.81 13.84
C TRP A 329 -10.42 11.45 14.57
N PHE A 330 -10.71 11.42 15.88
CA PHE A 330 -10.79 10.18 16.64
C PHE A 330 -11.92 9.27 16.16
N ILE A 331 -13.09 9.83 15.87
CA ILE A 331 -14.26 9.05 15.40
C ILE A 331 -13.95 8.39 14.06
N ARG A 332 -13.41 9.12 13.09
CA ARG A 332 -13.06 8.54 11.77
C ARG A 332 -12.01 7.45 11.89
N THR A 333 -11.03 7.64 12.78
CA THR A 333 -10.03 6.62 13.10
C THR A 333 -10.67 5.36 13.70
N GLY A 334 -11.57 5.52 14.67
CA GLY A 334 -12.31 4.41 15.25
C GLY A 334 -13.16 3.66 14.23
N ILE A 335 -13.86 4.37 13.34
CA ILE A 335 -14.67 3.77 12.27
C ILE A 335 -13.79 2.91 11.36
N VAL A 336 -12.63 3.42 10.93
CA VAL A 336 -11.70 2.64 10.10
C VAL A 336 -11.29 1.34 10.78
N PHE A 337 -10.95 1.37 12.07
CA PHE A 337 -10.56 0.15 12.79
C PHE A 337 -11.72 -0.82 12.98
N VAL A 338 -12.94 -0.34 13.24
CA VAL A 338 -14.13 -1.20 13.30
C VAL A 338 -14.41 -1.85 11.94
N LEU A 339 -14.32 -1.09 10.84
CA LEU A 339 -14.49 -1.62 9.49
C LEU A 339 -13.38 -2.61 9.12
N ALA A 340 -12.14 -2.38 9.55
CA ALA A 340 -11.04 -3.33 9.37
C ALA A 340 -11.30 -4.65 10.10
N ALA A 341 -11.83 -4.60 11.33
CA ALA A 341 -12.22 -5.80 12.07
C ALA A 341 -13.36 -6.54 11.36
N ILE A 342 -14.40 -5.83 10.88
CA ILE A 342 -15.48 -6.42 10.10
C ILE A 342 -14.93 -7.09 8.84
N GLN A 343 -14.05 -6.40 8.11
CA GLN A 343 -13.43 -6.93 6.90
C GLN A 343 -12.58 -8.17 7.18
N PHE A 344 -11.84 -8.20 8.28
CA PHE A 344 -11.10 -9.38 8.74
C PHE A 344 -12.04 -10.59 8.90
N PHE A 345 -13.14 -10.44 9.63
CA PHE A 345 -14.10 -11.55 9.83
C PHE A 345 -14.77 -11.99 8.53
N VAL A 346 -15.15 -11.04 7.68
CA VAL A 346 -15.74 -11.34 6.36
C VAL A 346 -14.73 -12.09 5.50
N TYR A 347 -13.48 -11.64 5.42
CA TYR A 347 -12.44 -12.29 4.64
C TYR A 347 -12.30 -13.76 5.01
N TYR A 348 -12.09 -14.09 6.29
CA TYR A 348 -11.91 -15.48 6.72
C TYR A 348 -13.19 -16.33 6.58
N SER A 349 -14.36 -15.69 6.50
CA SER A 349 -15.63 -16.38 6.25
C SER A 349 -15.85 -16.73 4.76
N VAL A 350 -15.24 -15.96 3.84
CA VAL A 350 -15.51 -16.09 2.39
C VAL A 350 -14.28 -16.40 1.55
N CYS A 351 -13.05 -16.41 2.10
CA CYS A 351 -11.83 -16.56 1.32
C CYS A 351 -11.75 -17.92 0.60
N LEU A 352 -12.29 -18.99 1.18
CA LEU A 352 -12.32 -20.28 0.51
C LEU A 352 -13.29 -20.29 -0.68
N PRO A 353 -14.60 -20.01 -0.51
CA PRO A 353 -15.55 -20.05 -1.62
C PRO A 353 -15.31 -18.97 -2.68
N LEU A 354 -14.80 -17.77 -2.31
CA LEU A 354 -14.63 -16.67 -3.26
C LEU A 354 -13.21 -16.57 -3.83
N LEU A 355 -12.18 -16.81 -3.01
CA LEU A 355 -10.79 -16.60 -3.39
C LEU A 355 -10.01 -17.89 -3.65
N GLY A 356 -10.56 -19.05 -3.26
CA GLY A 356 -9.88 -20.34 -3.34
C GLY A 356 -8.79 -20.54 -2.26
N LEU A 357 -8.82 -19.73 -1.20
CA LEU A 357 -7.80 -19.74 -0.15
C LEU A 357 -8.35 -20.39 1.13
N LYS A 358 -7.56 -21.28 1.74
CA LYS A 358 -7.96 -21.98 2.97
C LYS A 358 -8.15 -20.98 4.13
N PRO A 359 -9.26 -21.04 4.89
CA PRO A 359 -9.60 -20.02 5.88
C PRO A 359 -8.86 -20.18 7.21
N GLU A 360 -8.01 -21.21 7.32
CA GLU A 360 -7.18 -21.44 8.50
C GLU A 360 -6.23 -20.26 8.74
N PHE A 361 -6.32 -19.66 9.92
CA PHE A 361 -5.51 -18.50 10.29
C PHE A 361 -4.01 -18.80 10.32
N SER A 362 -3.63 -20.03 10.68
CA SER A 362 -2.25 -20.50 10.71
C SER A 362 -1.73 -20.98 9.36
N ASN A 363 -2.50 -20.90 8.27
CA ASN A 363 -2.11 -21.49 7.01
C ASN A 363 -1.15 -20.59 6.22
N HIS A 364 0.10 -21.04 6.04
CA HIS A 364 1.15 -20.27 5.38
C HIS A 364 0.89 -19.97 3.90
N VAL A 365 0.01 -20.75 3.27
CA VAL A 365 -0.41 -20.52 1.88
C VAL A 365 -1.46 -19.42 1.81
N ASN A 366 -2.24 -19.16 2.85
CA ASN A 366 -3.19 -18.05 2.88
C ASN A 366 -2.49 -16.76 3.32
N LYS A 367 -2.24 -15.87 2.37
CA LYS A 367 -1.62 -14.55 2.60
C LYS A 367 -2.63 -13.46 2.26
N PRO A 368 -3.39 -12.95 3.24
CA PRO A 368 -4.46 -11.99 2.98
C PRO A 368 -3.96 -10.69 2.36
N LEU A 369 -2.72 -10.29 2.63
CA LEU A 369 -2.11 -9.10 2.04
C LEU A 369 -2.15 -9.10 0.50
N VAL A 370 -2.02 -10.27 -0.15
CA VAL A 370 -2.12 -10.38 -1.62
C VAL A 370 -3.49 -9.93 -2.10
N TRP A 371 -4.56 -10.42 -1.47
CA TRP A 371 -5.93 -10.00 -1.77
C TRP A 371 -6.17 -8.53 -1.41
N LEU A 372 -5.65 -8.08 -0.27
CA LEU A 372 -5.83 -6.70 0.18
C LEU A 372 -5.20 -5.71 -0.78
N PHE A 373 -3.99 -5.98 -1.28
CA PHE A 373 -3.34 -5.18 -2.33
C PHE A 373 -4.11 -5.27 -3.65
N TRP A 374 -4.57 -6.45 -4.03
CA TRP A 374 -5.41 -6.64 -5.22
C TRP A 374 -6.67 -5.77 -5.18
N ALA A 375 -7.37 -5.76 -4.04
CA ALA A 375 -8.65 -5.08 -3.88
C ALA A 375 -8.52 -3.55 -3.87
N ILE A 376 -7.40 -3.00 -3.37
CA ILE A 376 -7.21 -1.54 -3.33
C ILE A 376 -6.77 -0.95 -4.66
N ILE A 377 -6.12 -1.70 -5.56
CA ILE A 377 -5.61 -1.16 -6.83
C ILE A 377 -6.71 -0.53 -7.70
N PRO A 378 -7.86 -1.20 -7.97
CA PRO A 378 -8.93 -0.60 -8.76
C PRO A 378 -9.48 0.69 -8.12
N LEU A 379 -9.57 0.72 -6.79
CA LEU A 379 -10.01 1.89 -6.03
C LEU A 379 -9.02 3.04 -6.20
N LEU A 380 -7.73 2.78 -5.96
CA LEU A 380 -6.68 3.79 -6.04
C LEU A 380 -6.52 4.33 -7.46
N PHE A 381 -6.52 3.47 -8.47
CA PHE A 381 -6.43 3.91 -9.87
C PHE A 381 -7.67 4.71 -10.29
N ASN A 382 -8.85 4.40 -9.74
CA ASN A 382 -10.03 5.20 -9.98
C ASN A 382 -9.94 6.59 -9.32
N ASP A 383 -9.47 6.65 -8.07
CA ASP A 383 -9.28 7.91 -7.34
C ASP A 383 -8.17 8.77 -7.98
N TRP A 384 -6.98 8.22 -8.13
CA TRP A 384 -5.78 8.90 -8.60
C TRP A 384 -5.90 9.29 -10.07
N PHE A 385 -6.18 8.32 -10.95
CA PHE A 385 -6.07 8.54 -12.39
C PHE A 385 -7.40 8.95 -13.03
N MET A 386 -8.54 8.48 -12.51
CA MET A 386 -9.87 8.73 -13.10
C MET A 386 -10.72 9.77 -12.36
N ALA A 387 -10.17 10.46 -11.35
CA ALA A 387 -10.89 11.48 -10.57
C ALA A 387 -12.27 10.99 -10.08
N LYS A 388 -12.33 9.71 -9.65
CA LYS A 388 -13.52 9.05 -9.10
C LYS A 388 -14.71 8.88 -10.05
N VAL A 389 -14.54 9.02 -11.36
CA VAL A 389 -15.59 8.72 -12.35
C VAL A 389 -15.89 7.22 -12.36
N PRO A 390 -17.17 6.76 -12.39
CA PRO A 390 -18.39 7.55 -12.54
C PRO A 390 -19.04 7.97 -11.21
N PHE A 391 -18.49 7.60 -10.06
CA PHE A 391 -19.12 7.77 -8.74
C PHE A 391 -19.29 9.25 -8.35
N TYR A 392 -18.41 10.12 -8.83
CA TYR A 392 -18.49 11.57 -8.62
C TYR A 392 -18.72 12.31 -9.95
N LYS A 393 -19.35 13.49 -9.85
CA LYS A 393 -19.50 14.45 -10.95
C LYS A 393 -18.64 15.69 -10.67
N SER A 394 -17.99 16.22 -11.70
CA SER A 394 -17.34 17.53 -11.63
C SER A 394 -18.41 18.62 -11.51
N GLY A 395 -18.27 19.55 -10.55
CA GLY A 395 -19.28 20.58 -10.23
C GLY A 395 -19.70 21.52 -11.37
N GLY A 396 -19.08 21.43 -12.56
CA GLY A 396 -19.45 22.19 -13.75
C GLY A 396 -20.65 21.63 -14.55
N GLU A 397 -21.12 20.41 -14.28
CA GLU A 397 -22.26 19.83 -15.02
C GLU A 397 -23.63 20.31 -14.50
N ASP A 398 -23.77 20.65 -13.21
CA ASP A 398 -25.05 21.06 -12.64
C ASP A 398 -25.48 22.49 -13.05
N LEU A 399 -24.52 23.36 -13.42
CA LEU A 399 -24.83 24.74 -13.85
C LEU A 399 -25.47 24.79 -15.24
N LYS A 400 -25.24 23.78 -16.10
CA LYS A 400 -25.77 23.77 -17.47
C LYS A 400 -27.20 23.23 -17.59
N VAL A 401 -27.71 22.54 -16.56
CA VAL A 401 -29.07 21.96 -16.59
C VAL A 401 -30.13 22.96 -16.10
N ASN A 402 -29.74 23.95 -15.28
CA ASN A 402 -30.68 24.96 -14.77
C ASN A 402 -30.80 26.22 -15.65
N GLU A 403 -29.90 26.46 -16.59
CA GLU A 403 -30.02 27.60 -17.53
C GLU A 403 -30.91 27.30 -18.75
N SER A 404 -31.30 26.05 -19.01
CA SER A 404 -32.11 25.69 -20.19
C SER A 404 -33.62 25.62 -19.97
N LYS A 405 -34.15 26.09 -18.82
CA LYS A 405 -35.60 26.03 -18.51
C LYS A 405 -36.23 27.36 -18.10
N SER A 406 -35.58 28.50 -18.33
CA SER A 406 -36.16 29.82 -18.09
C SER A 406 -35.86 30.76 -19.25
N LYS A 407 -36.71 30.69 -20.29
CA LYS A 407 -37.09 31.81 -21.18
C LYS A 407 -37.97 31.27 -22.33
N SER A 408 -39.26 31.19 -22.06
CA SER A 408 -40.31 31.26 -23.08
C SER A 408 -41.63 31.56 -22.37
N SER A 409 -41.87 32.84 -22.14
CA SER A 409 -43.18 33.39 -21.80
C SER A 409 -43.18 34.90 -22.09
N SER A 410 -43.94 35.30 -23.12
CA SER A 410 -44.52 36.64 -23.40
C SER A 410 -43.54 37.84 -23.50
N VAL A 411 -43.54 38.68 -24.54
CA VAL A 411 -44.61 39.24 -25.39
C VAL A 411 -44.07 39.43 -26.81
#